data_AF-A0A7C9P583-F1
#
_entry.id   AF-A0A7C9P583-F1
#
_cell.length_a   1.000
_cell.length_b   1.000
_cell.length_c   1.000
_cell.angle_alpha   90.00
_cell.angle_beta   90.00
_cell.angle_gamma   90.00
#
_symmetry.space_group_name_H-M   'P 1'
#
loop_
_entity.id
_entity.type
_entity.pdbx_description
1 polymer ?
#
loop_
_entity_poly.entity_id
_entity_poly.type
_entity_poly.pdbx_seq_one_letter_code
_entity_poly.pdbx_strand_id
1 'polypeptide(L)'
;MKTGWDKLVIILDAGGYVSYDYKTATKPLEMCGALIRDYGGNLDTLHDVASGPRNLEDRLKTLGKGIGDTTVAIFLRELRGIRDKADPPLSPLALIATTESGYLRPGTQNPKRALSNLNKAWVASGQPADGFADFESALVREGLRLRYVAIP
;
A
#
# COMPACT_ATOMS: atom_id res chain seq x y z
N MET A 1 3.94 36.23 -3.16
CA MET A 1 4.22 34.88 -2.60
C MET A 1 4.23 33.86 -3.73
N LYS A 2 5.41 33.50 -4.27
CA LYS A 2 5.61 32.46 -5.31
C LYS A 2 6.76 31.48 -4.98
N THR A 3 7.56 31.79 -3.97
CA THR A 3 8.85 31.14 -3.67
C THR A 3 8.77 29.73 -3.08
N GLY A 4 7.65 29.33 -2.48
CA GLY A 4 7.46 27.96 -1.98
C GLY A 4 7.12 26.97 -3.10
N TRP A 5 6.33 27.42 -4.07
CA TRP A 5 5.89 26.60 -5.21
C TRP A 5 7.05 26.30 -6.15
N ASP A 6 7.83 27.33 -6.51
CA ASP A 6 8.96 27.17 -7.43
C ASP A 6 10.04 26.23 -6.87
N LYS A 7 10.30 26.26 -5.55
CA LYS A 7 11.23 25.34 -4.89
C LYS A 7 10.73 23.89 -4.88
N LEU A 8 9.43 23.69 -4.70
CA LEU A 8 8.84 22.37 -4.67
C LEU A 8 8.82 21.72 -6.07
N VAL A 9 8.58 22.54 -7.10
CA VAL A 9 8.70 22.12 -8.50
C VAL A 9 10.12 21.65 -8.80
N ILE A 10 11.15 22.39 -8.36
CA ILE A 10 12.56 22.00 -8.54
C ILE A 10 12.88 20.66 -7.85
N ILE A 11 12.33 20.42 -6.65
CA ILE A 11 12.56 19.16 -5.92
C ILE A 11 11.87 17.99 -6.62
N LEU A 12 10.65 18.17 -7.14
CA LEU A 12 9.94 17.14 -7.90
C LEU A 12 10.60 16.85 -9.26
N ASP A 13 11.14 17.89 -9.90
CA ASP A 13 11.90 17.81 -11.15
C ASP A 13 13.16 16.93 -10.98
N ALA A 14 13.89 17.13 -9.88
CA ALA A 14 15.05 16.31 -9.51
C ALA A 14 14.68 14.84 -9.22
N GLY A 15 13.42 14.55 -8.86
CA GLY A 15 12.91 13.20 -8.62
C GLY A 15 12.48 12.44 -9.88
N GLY A 16 12.67 13.00 -11.08
CA GLY A 16 12.28 12.36 -12.35
C GLY A 16 10.82 12.53 -12.72
N TYR A 17 10.06 13.41 -12.06
CA TYR A 17 8.67 13.73 -12.38
C TYR A 17 8.51 14.79 -13.50
N VAL A 18 9.56 15.03 -14.28
CA VAL A 18 9.70 16.11 -15.28
C VAL A 18 8.63 16.08 -16.39
N SER A 19 8.02 14.93 -16.68
CA SER A 19 7.20 14.76 -17.89
C SER A 19 5.68 14.69 -17.69
N TYR A 20 5.15 14.92 -16.48
CA TYR A 20 3.70 14.87 -16.25
C TYR A 20 3.18 16.21 -15.73
N ASP A 21 2.49 16.93 -16.63
CA ASP A 21 1.62 18.11 -16.46
C ASP A 21 1.41 18.55 -15.01
N TYR A 22 1.58 19.85 -14.72
CA TYR A 22 1.39 20.56 -13.44
C TYR A 22 0.25 20.03 -12.54
N LYS A 23 -0.76 19.38 -13.11
CA LYS A 23 -1.85 18.63 -12.47
C LYS A 23 -1.43 17.36 -11.70
N THR A 24 -0.20 16.87 -11.85
CA THR A 24 0.28 15.66 -11.16
C THR A 24 0.97 16.01 -9.85
N ALA A 25 1.73 17.12 -9.83
CA ALA A 25 2.36 17.66 -8.63
C ALA A 25 1.36 18.23 -7.60
N THR A 26 0.14 18.59 -8.03
CA THR A 26 -0.92 19.03 -7.13
C THR A 26 -1.41 17.93 -6.21
N LYS A 27 -1.40 16.65 -6.64
CA LYS A 27 -1.91 15.55 -5.80
C LYS A 27 -1.06 15.34 -4.54
N PRO A 28 0.29 15.17 -4.60
CA PRO A 28 1.12 15.12 -3.40
C PRO A 28 0.99 16.34 -2.49
N LEU A 29 0.87 17.53 -3.07
CA LEU A 29 0.70 18.77 -2.32
C LEU A 29 -0.64 18.83 -1.58
N GLU A 30 -1.74 18.46 -2.24
CA GLU A 30 -3.06 18.37 -1.62
C GLU A 30 -3.03 17.36 -0.46
N MET A 31 -2.39 16.20 -0.68
CA MET A 31 -2.19 15.17 0.35
C MET A 31 -1.42 15.69 1.56
N CYS A 32 -0.24 16.29 1.33
CA CYS A 32 0.56 16.87 2.40
C CYS A 32 -0.20 18.01 3.11
N GLY A 33 -0.93 18.84 2.37
CA GLY A 33 -1.74 19.92 2.93
C GLY A 33 -2.86 19.40 3.83
N ALA A 34 -3.56 18.34 3.43
CA ALA A 34 -4.58 17.68 4.26
C ALA A 34 -3.96 17.03 5.50
N LEU A 35 -2.82 16.35 5.34
CA LEU A 35 -2.12 15.73 6.45
C LEU A 35 -1.66 16.77 7.49
N ILE A 36 -1.13 17.91 7.04
CA ILE A 36 -0.73 19.03 7.90
C ILE A 36 -1.94 19.59 8.64
N ARG A 37 -3.02 19.90 7.91
CA ARG A 37 -4.23 20.53 8.46
C ARG A 37 -4.92 19.63 9.48
N ASP A 38 -5.11 18.35 9.16
CA ASP A 38 -5.99 17.47 9.92
C ASP A 38 -5.24 16.62 10.96
N TYR A 39 -3.93 16.44 10.79
CA TYR A 39 -3.11 15.54 11.61
C TYR A 39 -1.75 16.13 12.02
N GLY A 40 -1.52 17.44 11.80
CA GLY A 40 -0.27 18.11 12.17
C GLY A 40 0.94 17.68 11.35
N GLY A 41 0.72 17.07 10.19
CA GLY A 41 1.78 16.61 9.29
C GLY A 41 2.35 15.25 9.68
N ASN A 42 1.72 14.56 10.63
CA ASN A 42 2.20 13.32 11.18
C ASN A 42 1.24 12.16 10.88
N LEU A 43 1.72 11.14 10.17
CA LEU A 43 0.96 9.93 9.88
C LEU A 43 0.70 9.09 11.15
N ASP A 44 1.53 9.22 12.18
CA ASP A 44 1.32 8.53 13.46
C ASP A 44 0.08 9.09 14.16
N THR A 45 -0.11 10.40 14.13
CA THR A 45 -1.36 11.01 14.63
C THR A 45 -2.58 10.47 13.89
N LEU A 46 -2.51 10.37 12.56
CA LEU A 46 -3.59 9.79 11.74
C LEU A 46 -3.88 8.35 12.13
N HIS A 47 -2.83 7.55 12.30
CA HIS A 47 -2.92 6.16 12.72
C HIS A 47 -3.51 6.04 14.13
N ASP A 48 -3.08 6.84 15.09
CA ASP A 48 -3.54 6.80 16.48
C ASP A 48 -5.04 7.07 16.59
N VAL A 49 -5.54 8.10 15.91
CA VAL A 49 -6.97 8.46 15.91
C VAL A 49 -7.83 7.51 15.06
N ALA A 50 -7.23 6.62 14.27
CA ALA A 50 -7.96 5.59 13.56
C ALA A 50 -8.47 4.53 14.55
N SER A 51 -9.77 4.23 14.53
CA SER A 51 -10.37 3.24 15.44
C SER A 51 -10.05 1.78 15.08
N GLY A 52 -9.46 1.55 13.91
CA GLY A 52 -9.09 0.22 13.43
C GLY A 52 -8.72 0.25 11.94
N PRO A 53 -8.40 -0.91 11.34
CA PRO A 53 -7.87 -0.99 9.96
C PRO A 53 -8.75 -0.32 8.91
N ARG A 54 -10.07 -0.57 8.95
CA ARG A 54 -11.01 0.05 8.00
C ARG A 54 -11.07 1.57 8.15
N ASN A 55 -11.07 2.06 9.39
CA ASN A 55 -11.09 3.50 9.62
C ASN A 55 -9.75 4.16 9.23
N LEU A 56 -8.63 3.45 9.38
CA LEU A 56 -7.32 3.88 8.89
C LEU A 56 -7.33 4.01 7.36
N GLU A 57 -7.83 2.99 6.66
CA GLU A 57 -7.98 3.02 5.20
C GLU A 57 -8.82 4.21 4.74
N ASP A 58 -9.98 4.42 5.36
CA ASP A 58 -10.88 5.52 5.00
C ASP A 58 -10.23 6.88 5.25
N ARG A 59 -9.54 7.08 6.38
CA ARG A 59 -8.79 8.31 6.67
C ARG A 59 -7.69 8.58 5.66
N LEU A 60 -6.91 7.57 5.29
CA LEU A 60 -5.87 7.71 4.27
C LEU A 60 -6.46 8.14 2.93
N LYS A 61 -7.60 7.59 2.52
CA LYS A 61 -8.30 8.01 1.29
C LYS A 61 -8.77 9.46 1.33
N THR A 62 -9.11 10.00 2.51
CA THR A 62 -9.51 11.41 2.64
C THR A 62 -8.38 12.41 2.49
N LEU A 63 -7.11 11.98 2.53
CA LEU A 63 -5.97 12.91 2.42
C LEU A 63 -5.89 13.60 1.06
N GLY A 64 -6.36 12.98 -0.03
CA GLY A 64 -6.28 13.62 -1.34
C GLY A 64 -7.09 12.94 -2.41
N LYS A 65 -7.50 13.73 -3.41
CA LYS A 65 -8.21 13.21 -4.57
C LYS A 65 -7.31 12.26 -5.36
N GLY A 66 -7.81 11.05 -5.61
CA GLY A 66 -7.09 10.00 -6.34
C GLY A 66 -6.33 9.00 -5.47
N ILE A 67 -6.38 9.11 -4.14
CA ILE A 67 -6.01 8.02 -3.25
C ILE A 67 -7.15 7.00 -3.22
N GLY A 68 -7.01 5.94 -4.02
CA GLY A 68 -7.98 4.85 -4.07
C GLY A 68 -7.60 3.67 -3.18
N ASP A 69 -8.48 2.68 -3.10
CA ASP A 69 -8.28 1.47 -2.29
C ASP A 69 -6.97 0.74 -2.65
N THR A 70 -6.61 0.66 -3.94
CA THR A 70 -5.34 0.05 -4.37
C THR A 70 -4.12 0.77 -3.81
N THR A 71 -4.12 2.11 -3.85
CA THR A 71 -3.00 2.92 -3.35
C THR A 71 -2.83 2.72 -1.84
N VAL A 72 -3.94 2.78 -1.10
CA VAL A 72 -3.93 2.56 0.36
C VAL A 72 -3.52 1.13 0.70
N ALA A 73 -4.01 0.13 -0.03
CA ALA A 73 -3.64 -1.27 0.21
C ALA A 73 -2.14 -1.51 -0.01
N ILE A 74 -1.55 -0.92 -1.07
CA ILE A 74 -0.10 -1.00 -1.30
C ILE A 74 0.65 -0.33 -0.15
N PHE A 75 0.28 0.89 0.22
CA PHE A 75 0.95 1.62 1.29
C PHE A 75 0.88 0.89 2.64
N LEU A 76 -0.31 0.41 3.03
CA LEU A 76 -0.48 -0.30 4.29
C LEU A 76 0.18 -1.68 4.29
N ARG A 77 0.34 -2.34 3.13
CA ARG A 77 1.07 -3.61 3.05
C ARG A 77 2.52 -3.43 3.49
N GLU A 78 3.18 -2.35 3.07
CA GLU A 78 4.56 -2.06 3.46
C GLU A 78 4.70 -1.75 4.97
N LEU A 79 3.59 -1.41 5.63
CA LEU A 79 3.55 -1.13 7.08
C LEU A 79 3.08 -2.34 7.90
N ARG A 80 2.76 -3.46 7.26
CA ARG A 80 2.29 -4.67 7.93
C ARG A 80 3.35 -5.17 8.91
N GLY A 81 2.93 -5.48 10.14
CA GLY A 81 3.84 -5.92 11.20
C GLY A 81 4.62 -4.80 11.88
N ILE A 82 4.64 -3.59 11.30
CA ILE A 82 5.21 -2.37 11.90
C ILE A 82 4.11 -1.55 12.59
N ARG A 83 2.95 -1.42 11.94
CA ARG A 83 1.77 -0.72 12.45
C ARG A 83 0.62 -1.70 12.65
N ASP A 84 0.11 -1.79 13.86
CA ASP A 84 -0.95 -2.74 14.28
C ASP A 84 -2.24 -2.65 13.44
N LYS A 85 -2.65 -1.44 13.02
CA LYS A 85 -3.84 -1.19 12.19
C LYS A 85 -3.58 -1.35 10.68
N ALA A 86 -2.34 -1.58 10.25
CA ALA A 86 -1.99 -1.78 8.84
C ALA A 86 -2.27 -3.22 8.40
N ASP A 87 -3.56 -3.50 8.16
CA ASP A 87 -4.04 -4.83 7.79
C ASP A 87 -4.90 -4.82 6.50
N PRO A 88 -4.34 -4.40 5.36
CA PRO A 88 -5.06 -4.46 4.10
C PRO A 88 -5.26 -5.92 3.68
N PRO A 89 -6.26 -6.25 2.86
CA PRO A 89 -6.42 -7.61 2.34
C PRO A 89 -5.28 -8.01 1.38
N LEU A 90 -5.06 -9.31 1.19
CA LEU A 90 -4.07 -9.82 0.22
C LEU A 90 -4.41 -9.32 -1.20
N SER A 91 -3.43 -8.79 -1.92
CA SER A 91 -3.68 -8.28 -3.27
C SER A 91 -4.07 -9.40 -4.26
N PRO A 92 -4.82 -9.08 -5.35
CA PRO A 92 -5.15 -10.07 -6.38
C PRO A 92 -3.93 -10.74 -7.01
N LEU A 93 -2.82 -10.01 -7.20
CA LEU A 93 -1.58 -10.58 -7.75
C LEU A 93 -0.94 -11.57 -6.78
N ALA A 94 -0.88 -11.24 -5.49
CA ALA A 94 -0.38 -12.16 -4.48
C ALA A 94 -1.29 -13.40 -4.32
N LEU A 95 -2.61 -13.25 -4.48
CA LEU A 95 -3.56 -14.38 -4.53
C LEU A 95 -3.27 -15.35 -5.69
N ILE A 96 -2.96 -14.82 -6.88
CA ILE A 96 -2.55 -15.64 -8.02
C ILE A 96 -1.27 -16.42 -7.68
N ALA A 97 -0.22 -15.72 -7.25
CA ALA A 97 1.07 -16.35 -6.96
C ALA A 97 0.98 -17.42 -5.86
N THR A 98 0.23 -17.16 -4.80
CA THR A 98 0.04 -18.12 -3.70
C THR A 98 -0.76 -19.34 -4.11
N THR A 99 -1.71 -19.20 -5.04
CA THR A 99 -2.49 -20.33 -5.58
C THR A 99 -1.61 -21.19 -6.50
N GLU A 100 -0.89 -20.57 -7.44
CA GLU A 100 -0.02 -21.27 -8.38
C GLU A 100 1.16 -21.98 -7.69
N SER A 101 1.71 -21.37 -6.64
CA SER A 101 2.83 -21.94 -5.87
C SER A 101 2.39 -22.99 -4.85
N GLY A 102 1.08 -23.26 -4.73
CA GLY A 102 0.53 -24.25 -3.79
C GLY A 102 0.50 -23.81 -2.31
N TYR A 103 0.82 -22.55 -2.00
CA TYR A 103 0.70 -22.01 -0.63
C TYR A 103 -0.75 -21.92 -0.15
N LEU A 104 -1.69 -21.65 -1.07
CA LEU A 104 -3.12 -21.61 -0.79
C LEU A 104 -3.88 -22.52 -1.76
N ARG A 105 -4.96 -23.15 -1.28
CA ARG A 105 -5.83 -23.97 -2.14
C ARG A 105 -6.64 -23.07 -3.09
N PRO A 106 -6.87 -23.52 -4.34
CA PRO A 106 -7.81 -22.89 -5.27
C PRO A 106 -9.19 -22.71 -4.61
N GLY A 107 -9.80 -21.54 -4.78
CA GLY A 107 -11.12 -21.22 -4.18
C GLY A 107 -11.09 -20.44 -2.86
N THR A 108 -9.91 -20.06 -2.37
CA THR A 108 -9.79 -19.07 -1.27
C THR A 108 -10.09 -17.66 -1.80
N GLN A 109 -11.36 -17.41 -2.16
CA GLN A 109 -11.79 -16.17 -2.83
C GLN A 109 -11.82 -14.96 -1.90
N ASN A 110 -11.89 -15.15 -0.57
CA ASN A 110 -11.89 -14.05 0.38
C ASN A 110 -10.44 -13.59 0.67
N PRO A 111 -10.03 -12.37 0.26
CA PRO A 111 -8.64 -11.94 0.37
C PRO A 111 -8.16 -11.78 1.82
N LYS A 112 -9.05 -11.46 2.77
CA LYS A 112 -8.70 -11.38 4.21
C LYS A 112 -8.45 -12.77 4.79
N ARG A 113 -9.27 -13.76 4.39
CA ARG A 113 -9.06 -15.15 4.81
C ARG A 113 -7.79 -15.74 4.20
N ALA A 114 -7.53 -15.43 2.93
CA ALA A 114 -6.30 -15.83 2.25
C ALA A 114 -5.05 -15.28 2.96
N LEU A 115 -5.05 -14.00 3.30
CA LEU A 115 -4.00 -13.37 4.10
C LEU A 115 -3.78 -14.09 5.44
N SER A 116 -4.87 -14.34 6.19
CA SER A 116 -4.78 -15.03 7.48
C SER A 116 -4.18 -16.44 7.35
N ASN A 117 -4.57 -17.18 6.31
CA ASN A 117 -4.03 -18.51 6.05
C ASN A 117 -2.56 -18.46 5.63
N LEU A 118 -2.19 -17.49 4.78
CA LEU A 118 -0.81 -17.28 4.34
C LEU A 118 0.09 -16.94 5.53
N ASN A 119 -0.36 -16.05 6.41
CA ASN A 119 0.37 -15.70 7.63
C ASN A 119 0.55 -16.91 8.56
N LYS A 120 -0.47 -17.77 8.70
CA LYS A 120 -0.35 -19.02 9.47
C LYS A 120 0.68 -19.96 8.85
N ALA A 121 0.69 -20.11 7.52
CA ALA A 121 1.67 -20.94 6.83
C ALA A 121 3.09 -20.40 7.00
N TRP A 122 3.27 -19.08 6.94
CA TRP A 122 4.54 -18.40 7.19
C TRP A 122 5.07 -18.62 8.61
N VAL A 123 4.21 -18.47 9.62
CA VAL A 123 4.60 -18.73 11.01
C VAL A 123 4.93 -20.21 11.22
N ALA A 124 4.15 -21.12 10.63
CA ALA A 124 4.37 -22.55 10.74
C ALA A 124 5.68 -23.02 10.06
N SER A 125 6.18 -22.28 9.07
CA SER A 125 7.48 -22.56 8.44
C SER A 125 8.67 -22.00 9.22
N GLY A 126 8.45 -21.40 10.40
CA GLY A 126 9.50 -20.89 11.28
C GLY A 126 10.19 -19.64 10.76
N GLN A 127 9.57 -18.92 9.82
CA GLN A 127 10.13 -17.71 9.25
C GLN A 127 9.98 -16.50 10.20
N PRO A 128 10.92 -15.54 10.18
CA PRO A 128 10.80 -14.31 10.97
C PRO A 128 9.53 -13.51 10.67
N ALA A 129 8.89 -12.96 11.70
CA ALA A 129 7.63 -12.22 11.55
C ALA A 129 7.80 -10.91 10.74
N ASP A 130 8.95 -10.26 10.87
CA ASP A 130 9.31 -9.03 10.15
C ASP A 130 9.53 -9.24 8.65
N GLY A 131 9.88 -10.46 8.22
CA GLY A 131 10.05 -10.81 6.80
C GLY A 131 8.74 -11.02 6.03
N PHE A 132 7.58 -11.03 6.69
CA PHE A 132 6.32 -11.37 6.03
C PHE A 132 5.90 -10.32 4.98
N ALA A 133 6.10 -9.03 5.25
CA ALA A 133 5.74 -7.97 4.31
C ALA A 133 6.58 -8.06 3.01
N ASP A 134 7.87 -8.35 3.13
CA ASP A 134 8.76 -8.56 1.98
C ASP A 134 8.34 -9.79 1.17
N PHE A 135 7.96 -10.87 1.85
CA PHE A 135 7.41 -12.06 1.20
C PHE A 135 6.11 -11.75 0.44
N GLU A 136 5.19 -10.99 1.05
CA GLU A 136 3.97 -10.55 0.37
C GLU A 136 4.30 -9.72 -0.88
N SER A 137 5.27 -8.81 -0.78
CA SER A 137 5.77 -8.02 -1.92
C SER A 137 6.40 -8.89 -3.02
N ALA A 138 7.12 -9.95 -2.66
CA ALA A 138 7.66 -10.92 -3.62
C ALA A 138 6.55 -11.67 -4.35
N LEU A 139 5.48 -12.09 -3.65
CA LEU A 139 4.31 -12.72 -4.25
C LEU A 139 3.58 -11.80 -5.22
N VAL A 140 3.53 -10.49 -4.97
CA VAL A 140 2.96 -9.53 -5.93
C VAL A 140 3.77 -9.49 -7.23
N ARG A 141 5.10 -9.47 -7.13
CA ARG A 141 5.98 -9.48 -8.30
C ARG A 141 5.85 -10.78 -9.08
N GLU A 142 5.78 -11.91 -8.38
CA GLU A 142 5.59 -13.21 -9.01
C GLU A 142 4.20 -13.33 -9.68
N GLY A 143 3.15 -12.85 -9.02
CA GLY A 143 1.80 -12.82 -9.59
C GLY A 143 1.72 -11.96 -10.83
N LEU A 144 2.46 -10.85 -10.86
CA LEU A 144 2.59 -10.01 -12.05
C LEU A 144 3.27 -10.78 -13.19
N ARG A 145 4.37 -11.49 -12.91
CA ARG A 145 5.08 -12.33 -13.88
C ARG A 145 4.16 -13.42 -14.45
N LEU A 146 3.46 -14.15 -13.59
CA LEU A 146 2.51 -15.21 -13.97
C LEU A 146 1.38 -14.66 -14.86
N ARG A 147 0.86 -13.48 -14.53
CA ARG A 147 -0.16 -12.81 -15.35
C ARG A 147 0.35 -12.50 -16.76
N TYR A 148 1.60 -12.08 -16.92
CA TYR A 148 2.18 -11.82 -18.25
C TYR A 148 2.43 -13.10 -19.05
N VAL A 149 2.80 -14.20 -18.39
CA VAL A 149 3.06 -15.49 -19.07
C VAL A 149 1.75 -16.19 -19.47
N ALA A 150 0.65 -15.93 -18.76
CA ALA A 150 -0.66 -16.53 -19.02
C ALA A 150 -1.51 -15.82 -20.09
N ILE A 151 -1.06 -14.67 -20.62
CA ILE A 151 -1.72 -13.97 -21.73
C ILE A 151 -1.08 -14.47 -23.04
N PRO A 152 -1.78 -15.26 -23.87
CA PRO A 152 -1.26 -15.73 -25.16
C PRO A 152 -1.07 -14.61 -26.18
#